data_AF-A0A0R1M0M8-F1
#
_entry.id   AF-A0A0R1M0M8-F1
#
_cell.length_a   1.000
_cell.length_b   1.000
_cell.length_c   1.000
_cell.angle_alpha   90.00
_cell.angle_beta   90.00
_cell.angle_gamma   90.00
#
_symmetry.space_group_name_H-M   'P 1'
#
loop_
_entity.id
_entity.type
_entity.pdbx_description
1 polymer ?
#
loop_
_entity_poly.entity_id
_entity_poly.type
_entity_poly.pdbx_seq_one_letter_code
_entity_poly.pdbx_strand_id
1 'polypeptide(L)'
;MEFHDQQKQILEEKKIVDQTDYIFLNLTDYRLATLGIPIGQQNTNIVLKRIVKLVGIDHDPKDISMYNCRHTVASKVAAIPQMNYPWAASRLGHTVDMFLKTYVHVDPDKNKEMLDLIGK
;
A
#
# COMPACT_ATOMS: atom_id res chain seq x y z
N MET A 1 -10.03 -21.53 5.60
CA MET A 1 -9.82 -21.57 4.14
C MET A 1 -9.16 -20.26 3.78
N GLU A 2 -7.95 -20.33 3.22
CA GLU A 2 -7.15 -19.15 2.86
C GLU A 2 -7.76 -18.47 1.62
N PHE A 3 -7.55 -17.17 1.46
CA PHE A 3 -8.08 -16.40 0.32
C PHE A 3 -7.67 -16.99 -1.04
N HIS A 4 -6.41 -17.46 -1.14
CA HIS A 4 -5.89 -18.05 -2.37
C HIS A 4 -6.62 -19.33 -2.79
N ASP A 5 -7.08 -20.13 -1.84
CA ASP A 5 -7.83 -21.36 -2.13
C ASP A 5 -9.20 -21.02 -2.74
N GLN A 6 -9.86 -19.99 -2.20
CA GLN A 6 -11.14 -19.51 -2.72
C GLN A 6 -11.00 -18.93 -4.13
N GLN A 7 -9.95 -18.13 -4.39
CA GLN A 7 -9.68 -17.60 -5.72
C GLN A 7 -9.46 -18.74 -6.72
N LYS A 8 -8.64 -19.74 -6.38
CA LYS A 8 -8.40 -20.91 -7.24
C LYS A 8 -9.67 -21.68 -7.54
N GLN A 9 -10.49 -21.96 -6.52
CA GLN A 9 -11.76 -22.66 -6.70
C GLN A 9 -12.68 -21.92 -7.68
N ILE A 10 -12.82 -20.59 -7.53
CA ILE A 10 -13.64 -19.78 -8.43
C ILE A 10 -13.11 -19.83 -9.87
N LEU A 11 -11.79 -19.78 -10.05
CA LEU A 11 -11.17 -19.85 -11.38
C LEU A 11 -11.37 -21.23 -12.02
N GLU A 12 -11.23 -22.31 -11.25
CA GLU A 12 -11.47 -23.69 -11.70
C GLU A 12 -12.94 -23.90 -12.11
N GLU A 13 -13.89 -23.48 -11.27
CA GLU A 13 -15.33 -23.54 -11.55
C GLU A 13 -15.70 -22.78 -12.83
N LYS A 14 -15.01 -21.68 -13.13
CA LYS A 14 -15.23 -20.85 -14.31
C LYS A 14 -14.35 -21.21 -15.50
N LYS A 15 -13.49 -22.23 -15.38
CA LYS A 15 -12.54 -22.67 -16.41
C LYS A 15 -11.62 -21.54 -16.90
N ILE A 16 -11.24 -20.64 -16.00
CA ILE A 16 -10.33 -19.53 -16.28
C ILE A 16 -8.92 -19.99 -15.95
N VAL A 17 -8.02 -19.93 -16.93
CA VAL A 17 -6.60 -20.24 -16.73
C VAL A 17 -5.89 -18.97 -16.31
N ASP A 18 -5.48 -18.91 -15.05
CA ASP A 18 -4.60 -17.87 -14.55
C ASP A 18 -3.14 -18.18 -14.93
N GLN A 19 -2.46 -17.21 -15.54
CA GLN A 19 -1.05 -17.30 -15.92
C GLN A 19 -0.16 -16.27 -15.20
N THR A 20 -0.74 -15.39 -14.38
CA THR A 20 -0.06 -14.20 -13.85
C THR A 20 0.22 -14.26 -12.35
N ASP A 21 -0.28 -15.28 -11.65
CA ASP A 21 -0.07 -15.53 -10.20
C ASP A 21 -0.36 -14.29 -9.33
N TYR A 22 -1.28 -13.43 -9.79
CA TYR A 22 -1.63 -12.21 -9.08
C TYR A 22 -2.47 -12.53 -7.84
N ILE A 23 -2.12 -11.86 -6.73
CA ILE A 23 -2.83 -12.02 -5.46
C ILE A 23 -4.30 -11.60 -5.59
N PHE A 24 -4.64 -10.56 -6.37
CA PHE A 24 -6.02 -10.09 -6.51
C PHE A 24 -6.46 -9.99 -7.98
N LEU A 25 -6.91 -11.11 -8.55
CA LEU A 25 -7.51 -11.14 -9.88
C LEU A 25 -8.91 -10.55 -9.89
N ASN A 26 -9.31 -10.00 -11.04
CA ASN A 26 -10.66 -9.43 -11.17
C ASN A 26 -11.72 -10.51 -11.36
N LEU A 27 -12.15 -11.13 -10.25
CA LEU A 27 -13.17 -12.19 -10.27
C LEU A 27 -14.60 -11.69 -10.56
N THR A 28 -14.81 -10.38 -10.64
CA THR A 28 -16.10 -9.78 -10.98
C THR A 28 -16.30 -9.66 -12.49
N ASP A 29 -15.20 -9.55 -13.25
CA ASP A 29 -15.20 -9.54 -14.72
C ASP A 29 -14.29 -10.64 -15.25
N TYR A 30 -14.90 -11.76 -15.62
CA TYR A 30 -14.20 -12.93 -16.12
C TYR A 30 -13.42 -12.69 -17.42
N ARG A 31 -13.80 -11.70 -18.23
CA ARG A 31 -13.02 -11.34 -19.43
C ARG A 31 -11.67 -10.77 -19.01
N LEU A 32 -11.67 -9.87 -18.02
CA LEU A 32 -10.45 -9.29 -17.47
C LEU A 32 -9.62 -10.34 -16.71
N ALA A 33 -10.26 -11.23 -15.94
CA ALA A 33 -9.56 -12.34 -15.27
C ALA A 33 -8.88 -13.30 -16.27
N THR A 34 -9.54 -13.63 -17.39
CA THR A 34 -8.96 -14.49 -18.44
C THR A 34 -7.75 -13.84 -19.12
N LEU A 35 -7.72 -12.51 -19.16
CA LEU A 35 -6.57 -11.74 -19.64
C LEU A 35 -5.50 -11.55 -18.55
N GLY A 36 -5.66 -12.14 -17.37
CA GLY A 36 -4.74 -12.00 -16.25
C GLY A 36 -4.71 -10.59 -15.66
N ILE A 37 -5.77 -9.80 -15.84
CA ILE A 37 -5.83 -8.40 -15.39
C ILE A 37 -6.28 -8.36 -13.91
N PRO A 38 -5.47 -7.80 -13.00
CA PRO A 38 -5.82 -7.70 -11.59
C PRO A 38 -6.87 -6.61 -11.33
N ILE A 39 -7.37 -6.55 -10.09
CA ILE A 39 -8.28 -5.48 -9.67
C ILE A 39 -7.60 -4.10 -9.82
N GLY A 40 -8.34 -3.14 -10.38
CA GLY A 40 -7.86 -1.77 -10.52
C GLY A 40 -7.88 -0.99 -9.20
N GLN A 41 -7.07 0.07 -9.11
CA GLN A 41 -6.96 0.93 -7.93
C GLN A 41 -8.29 1.49 -7.44
N GLN A 42 -9.19 1.88 -8.36
CA GLN A 42 -10.52 2.39 -8.00
C GLN A 42 -11.35 1.33 -7.27
N ASN A 43 -11.36 0.09 -7.76
CA ASN A 43 -12.07 -1.02 -7.13
C ASN A 43 -11.48 -1.34 -5.75
N THR A 44 -10.15 -1.34 -5.66
CA THR A 44 -9.44 -1.54 -4.38
C THR A 44 -9.83 -0.48 -3.34
N ASN A 45 -9.92 0.79 -3.74
CA ASN A 45 -10.40 1.87 -2.85
C ASN A 45 -11.89 1.70 -2.47
N ILE A 46 -12.74 1.23 -3.39
CA ILE A 46 -14.15 0.94 -3.09
C ILE A 46 -14.26 -0.16 -2.03
N VAL A 47 -13.49 -1.25 -2.19
CA VAL A 47 -13.45 -2.35 -1.21
C VAL A 47 -12.94 -1.85 0.14
N LEU A 48 -11.87 -1.05 0.16
CA LEU A 48 -11.35 -0.44 1.39
C LEU A 48 -12.42 0.37 2.12
N LYS A 49 -13.15 1.26 1.42
CA LYS A 49 -14.22 2.07 2.02
C LYS A 49 -15.34 1.23 2.63
N ARG A 50 -15.67 0.09 2.01
CA ARG A 50 -16.64 -0.87 2.56
C ARG A 50 -16.13 -1.49 3.86
N ILE A 51 -14.87 -1.92 3.89
CA ILE A 51 -14.25 -2.48 5.10
C ILE A 51 -14.25 -1.45 6.24
N VAL A 52 -13.84 -0.20 5.97
CA VAL A 52 -13.82 0.86 6.98
C VAL A 52 -15.21 1.11 7.57
N LYS A 53 -16.25 1.12 6.72
CA LYS A 53 -17.65 1.22 7.17
C LYS A 53 -18.07 0.04 8.04
N LEU A 54 -17.67 -1.19 7.69
CA LEU A 54 -18.00 -2.40 8.45
C LEU A 54 -17.34 -2.41 9.84
N VAL A 55 -16.13 -1.86 9.96
CA VAL A 55 -15.40 -1.75 11.23
C VAL A 55 -15.92 -0.59 12.10
N GLY A 56 -16.81 0.25 11.56
CA GLY A 56 -17.42 1.35 12.31
C GLY A 56 -16.49 2.53 12.58
N ILE A 57 -15.47 2.72 11.73
CA ILE A 57 -14.55 3.85 11.86
C ILE A 57 -15.21 5.08 11.24
N ASP A 58 -15.37 6.15 12.04
CA ASP A 58 -15.94 7.42 11.62
C ASP A 58 -14.86 8.32 10.99
N HIS A 59 -14.94 8.50 9.67
CA HIS A 59 -14.04 9.35 8.88
C HIS A 59 -14.76 9.89 7.65
N ASP A 60 -14.27 11.01 7.09
CA ASP A 60 -14.72 11.48 5.79
C ASP A 60 -14.39 10.42 4.72
N PRO A 61 -15.37 9.95 3.91
CA PRO A 61 -15.13 9.01 2.82
C PRO A 61 -14.08 9.46 1.80
N LYS A 62 -13.75 10.75 1.72
CA LYS A 62 -12.69 11.30 0.86
C LYS A 62 -11.28 11.02 1.41
N ASP A 63 -11.15 10.86 2.72
CA ASP A 63 -9.86 10.62 3.38
C ASP A 63 -9.46 9.14 3.39
N ILE A 64 -10.37 8.24 2.97
CA ILE A 64 -10.09 6.81 2.91
C ILE A 64 -9.64 6.45 1.49
N SER A 65 -8.33 6.24 1.36
CA SER A 65 -7.70 5.72 0.15
C SER A 65 -6.46 4.89 0.49
N MET A 66 -6.06 4.01 -0.42
CA MET A 66 -4.81 3.25 -0.27
C MET A 66 -3.59 4.17 -0.09
N TYR A 67 -3.60 5.35 -0.72
CA TYR A 67 -2.55 6.35 -0.58
C TYR A 67 -2.49 6.92 0.84
N ASN A 68 -3.64 7.25 1.43
CA ASN A 68 -3.71 7.77 2.80
C ASN A 68 -3.34 6.69 3.83
N CYS A 69 -3.65 5.42 3.56
CA CYS A 69 -3.13 4.31 4.37
C CYS A 69 -1.60 4.26 4.33
N ARG A 70 -0.98 4.37 3.14
CA ARG A 70 0.48 4.42 2.99
C ARG A 70 1.08 5.60 3.75
N HIS A 71 0.50 6.80 3.62
CA HIS A 71 0.92 7.99 4.36
C HIS A 71 0.83 7.80 5.87
N THR A 72 -0.28 7.25 6.34
CA THR A 72 -0.49 6.98 7.77
C THR A 72 0.58 6.04 8.33
N VAL A 73 0.88 4.95 7.61
CA VAL A 73 1.95 4.01 8.01
C VAL A 73 3.31 4.71 7.98
N ALA A 74 3.60 5.47 6.94
CA ALA A 74 4.86 6.20 6.82
C ALA A 74 5.08 7.21 7.95
N SER A 75 4.07 8.02 8.29
CA SER A 75 4.12 8.94 9.43
C SER A 75 4.29 8.20 10.77
N LYS A 76 3.61 7.06 10.96
CA LYS A 76 3.79 6.24 12.17
C LYS A 76 5.20 5.67 12.28
N VAL A 77 5.76 5.18 11.19
CA VAL A 77 7.16 4.68 11.14
C VAL A 77 8.14 5.82 11.42
N ALA A 78 7.93 6.99 10.82
CA ALA A 78 8.74 8.19 11.04
C ALA A 78 8.76 8.64 12.51
N ALA A 79 7.65 8.47 13.23
CA ALA A 79 7.49 8.85 14.63
C ALA A 79 8.13 7.87 15.64
N ILE A 80 8.61 6.69 15.19
CA ILE A 80 9.26 5.73 16.09
C ILE A 80 10.60 6.30 16.57
N PRO A 81 10.86 6.39 17.89
CA PRO A 81 12.14 6.86 18.40
C PRO A 81 13.30 6.00 17.87
N GLN A 82 14.41 6.65 17.49
CA GLN A 82 15.60 5.99 16.94
C GLN A 82 15.33 5.17 15.67
N MET A 83 14.29 5.52 14.90
CA MET A 83 14.01 4.89 13.62
C MET A 83 15.19 5.04 12.64
N ASN A 84 15.52 3.96 11.95
CA ASN A 84 16.45 4.00 10.84
C ASN A 84 15.74 4.57 9.60
N TYR A 85 15.91 5.88 9.36
CA TYR A 85 15.26 6.58 8.25
C TYR A 85 15.68 6.08 6.85
N PRO A 86 16.95 5.74 6.58
CA PRO A 86 17.31 5.08 5.32
C PRO A 86 16.55 3.78 5.06
N TRP A 87 16.41 2.93 6.09
CA TRP A 87 15.64 1.70 5.99
C TRP A 87 14.15 1.98 5.74
N ALA A 88 13.55 2.94 6.48
CA ALA A 88 12.16 3.32 6.31
C ALA A 88 11.87 3.89 4.91
N ALA A 89 12.75 4.76 4.41
CA ALA A 89 12.66 5.33 3.06
C ALA A 89 12.70 4.24 1.99
N SER A 90 13.64 3.29 2.09
CA SER A 90 13.74 2.15 1.17
C SER A 90 12.47 1.30 1.15
N ARG A 91 11.89 0.99 2.32
CA ARG A 91 10.65 0.21 2.41
C ARG A 91 9.42 0.91 1.84
N LEU A 92 9.43 2.24 1.84
CA LEU A 92 8.38 3.04 1.27
C LEU A 92 8.71 3.51 -0.15
N GLY A 93 9.81 3.03 -0.76
CA GLY A 93 10.20 3.38 -2.12
C GLY A 93 10.52 4.87 -2.30
N HIS A 94 11.01 5.54 -1.27
CA HIS A 94 11.44 6.94 -1.31
C HIS A 94 12.97 7.03 -1.23
N THR A 95 13.53 8.12 -1.74
CA THR A 95 14.87 8.55 -1.31
C THR A 95 14.80 9.02 0.14
N VAL A 96 15.94 9.02 0.85
CA VAL A 96 16.00 9.45 2.26
C VAL A 96 15.51 10.90 2.40
N ASP A 97 15.97 11.79 1.54
CA ASP A 97 15.56 13.20 1.53
C ASP A 97 14.06 13.39 1.35
N MET A 98 13.45 12.65 0.42
CA MET A 98 12.00 12.70 0.20
C MET A 98 11.25 12.21 1.45
N PHE A 99 11.69 11.12 2.05
CA PHE A 99 11.07 10.59 3.26
C PHE A 99 11.15 11.57 4.43
N LEU A 100 12.33 12.14 4.68
CA LEU A 100 12.56 13.11 5.75
C LEU A 100 11.70 14.36 5.56
N LYS A 101 11.66 14.91 4.35
CA LYS A 101 10.85 16.09 4.02
C LYS A 101 9.35 15.82 4.17
N THR A 102 8.88 14.67 3.72
CA THR A 102 7.45 14.34 3.67
C THR A 102 6.88 13.91 5.02
N TYR A 103 7.65 13.21 5.86
CA TYR A 103 7.09 12.55 7.05
C TYR A 103 7.75 12.93 8.38
N VAL A 104 9.02 13.29 8.37
CA VAL A 104 9.76 13.65 9.60
C VAL A 104 9.72 15.16 9.82
N HIS A 105 9.56 15.94 8.75
CA HIS A 105 9.56 17.41 8.77
C HIS A 105 10.80 17.96 9.49
N VAL A 106 11.96 17.31 9.31
CA VAL A 106 13.22 17.78 9.87
C VAL A 106 13.55 19.14 9.27
N ASP A 107 13.93 20.06 10.16
CA ASP A 107 14.42 21.38 9.80
C ASP A 107 15.58 21.25 8.78
N PRO A 108 15.52 21.95 7.62
CA PRO A 108 16.53 21.84 6.56
C PRO A 108 17.96 22.09 7.04
N ASP A 109 18.17 22.88 8.11
CA ASP A 109 19.51 23.10 8.67
C ASP A 109 20.09 21.87 9.38
N LYS A 110 19.24 21.00 9.97
CA LYS A 110 19.67 19.72 10.56
C LYS A 110 19.91 18.63 9.51
N ASN A 111 19.35 18.80 8.31
CA ASN A 111 19.44 17.83 7.24
C ASN A 111 20.86 17.71 6.67
N LYS A 112 21.64 18.81 6.62
CA LYS A 112 23.04 18.79 6.18
C LYS A 112 23.93 17.94 7.08
N GLU A 113 23.88 18.14 8.39
CA GLU A 113 24.70 17.38 9.34
C GLU A 113 24.37 15.88 9.34
N MET A 114 23.10 15.51 9.22
CA MET A 114 22.65 14.10 9.20
C MET A 114 23.02 13.39 7.89
N LEU A 115 22.91 14.06 6.74
CA LEU A 115 23.28 13.49 5.44
C LEU A 115 24.79 13.29 5.32
N ASP A 116 25.59 14.22 5.85
CA ASP A 116 27.05 14.12 5.89
C ASP A 116 27.55 12.96 6.76
N LEU A 117 26.74 12.50 7.72
CA LEU A 117 27.04 11.35 8.59
C LEU A 117 26.70 9.99 7.96
N ILE A 118 25.72 9.94 7.05
CA ILE A 118 25.26 8.70 6.38
C ILE A 118 26.08 8.41 5.11
N GLY A 119 26.75 9.42 4.55
CA GLY A 119 27.58 9.32 3.35
C GLY A 119 29.06 8.92 3.56
N LYS A 120 29.43 8.42 4.75
CA LYS A 120 30.79 7.92 5.04
C LYS A 120 30.82 6.41 5.24
#